data_AF-A0A4R8WH80-F1
#
_entry.id   AF-A0A4R8WH80-F1
#
_cell.length_a   1.000
_cell.length_b   1.000
_cell.length_c   1.000
_cell.angle_alpha   90.00
_cell.angle_beta   90.00
_cell.angle_gamma   90.00
#
_symmetry.space_group_name_H-M   'P 1'
#
loop_
_entity.id
_entity.type
_entity.pdbx_description
1 polymer ?
#
loop_
_entity_poly.entity_id
_entity_poly.type
_entity_poly.pdbx_seq_one_letter_code
_entity_poly.pdbx_strand_id
1 'polypeptide(L)'
;MVTLVSTTQQQLGLLFDAVAVADRVIAQCFAFRAELIDQTRRFSEAHAAEIPRGPQALWSREEIAHRELSSELAVTLRIPERSAESLLAESKALVQDLPATRAALHDGVISYRHAQAI
;
A
#
# COMPACT_ATOMS: atom_id res chain seq x y z
N MET A 1 -8.95 -22.92 -37.85
CA MET A 1 -10.17 -23.47 -37.21
C MET A 1 -10.71 -22.41 -36.26
N VAL A 2 -11.89 -21.86 -36.53
CA VAL A 2 -12.54 -20.87 -35.64
C VAL A 2 -13.29 -21.66 -34.58
N THR A 3 -12.89 -21.56 -33.32
CA THR A 3 -13.62 -22.14 -32.19
C THR A 3 -14.96 -21.42 -32.05
N LEU A 4 -16.06 -22.13 -32.31
CA LEU A 4 -17.41 -21.63 -32.05
C LEU A 4 -17.63 -21.64 -30.53
N VAL A 5 -17.36 -20.50 -29.90
CA VAL A 5 -17.64 -20.28 -28.48
C VAL A 5 -19.15 -20.09 -28.32
N SER A 6 -19.78 -20.80 -27.39
CA SER A 6 -21.22 -20.68 -27.14
C SER A 6 -21.54 -19.30 -26.54
N THR A 7 -22.78 -18.81 -26.73
CA THR A 7 -23.23 -17.53 -26.16
C THR A 7 -22.99 -17.44 -24.65
N THR A 8 -23.19 -18.55 -23.92
CA THR A 8 -22.93 -18.64 -22.48
C THR A 8 -21.45 -18.48 -22.17
N GLN A 9 -20.55 -19.10 -22.94
CA GLN A 9 -19.10 -18.96 -22.76
C GLN A 9 -18.63 -17.53 -23.08
N GLN A 10 -19.21 -16.88 -24.10
CA GLN A 10 -18.92 -15.47 -24.40
C GLN A 10 -19.36 -14.55 -23.26
N GLN A 11 -20.57 -14.76 -22.72
CA GLN A 11 -21.08 -13.99 -21.59
C GLN A 11 -20.23 -14.18 -20.33
N LEU A 12 -19.78 -15.41 -20.05
CA LEU A 12 -18.87 -15.68 -18.94
C LEU A 12 -17.52 -14.96 -19.11
N GLY A 13 -16.99 -14.90 -20.34
CA GLY A 13 -15.78 -14.13 -20.65
C GLY A 13 -15.93 -12.64 -20.30
N LEU A 14 -17.04 -12.01 -20.72
CA LEU A 14 -17.33 -10.61 -20.39
C LEU A 14 -17.44 -10.37 -18.87
N LEU A 15 -17.97 -11.32 -18.10
CA LEU A 15 -18.02 -11.23 -16.65
C LEU A 15 -16.61 -11.30 -16.02
N PHE A 16 -15.73 -12.16 -16.53
CA PHE A 16 -14.34 -12.20 -16.08
C PHE A 16 -13.56 -10.95 -16.45
N ASP A 17 -13.78 -10.40 -17.64
CA ASP A 17 -13.18 -9.12 -18.03
C ASP A 17 -13.61 -7.99 -17.08
N ALA A 18 -14.88 -7.96 -16.68
CA ALA A 18 -15.37 -7.00 -15.68
C ALA A 18 -14.69 -7.18 -14.31
N VAL A 19 -14.49 -8.43 -13.86
CA VAL A 19 -13.72 -8.72 -12.63
C VAL A 19 -12.27 -8.23 -12.75
N ALA A 20 -11.61 -8.49 -13.89
CA ALA A 20 -10.24 -8.04 -14.13
C ALA A 20 -10.11 -6.51 -14.20
N VAL A 21 -11.13 -5.81 -14.72
CA VAL A 21 -11.18 -4.34 -14.66
C VAL A 21 -11.25 -3.86 -13.22
N ALA A 22 -12.11 -4.46 -12.38
CA ALA A 22 -12.22 -4.09 -10.98
C ALA A 22 -10.91 -4.34 -10.21
N ASP A 23 -10.25 -5.47 -10.44
CA ASP A 23 -8.97 -5.81 -9.79
C ASP A 23 -7.85 -4.83 -10.16
N ARG A 24 -7.80 -4.37 -11.42
CA ARG A 24 -6.86 -3.32 -11.86
C ARG A 24 -7.07 -1.99 -11.13
N VAL A 25 -8.32 -1.60 -10.91
CA VAL A 25 -8.63 -0.38 -10.13
C VAL A 25 -8.22 -0.55 -8.67
N ILE A 26 -8.42 -1.73 -8.09
CA ILE A 26 -7.97 -2.03 -6.72
C ILE A 26 -6.43 -1.97 -6.63
N ALA A 27 -5.73 -2.55 -7.60
CA ALA A 27 -4.26 -2.49 -7.70
C ALA A 27 -3.75 -1.05 -7.78
N GLN A 28 -4.36 -0.22 -8.64
CA GLN A 28 -4.09 1.23 -8.73
C GLN A 28 -4.25 1.93 -7.38
N CYS A 29 -5.37 1.69 -6.69
CA CYS A 29 -5.62 2.25 -5.37
C CYS A 29 -4.56 1.83 -4.34
N PHE A 30 -4.05 0.60 -4.42
CA PHE A 30 -2.98 0.16 -3.53
C PHE A 30 -1.65 0.87 -3.82
N ALA A 31 -1.28 1.06 -5.09
CA ALA A 31 -0.10 1.84 -5.44
C ALA A 31 -0.21 3.29 -4.95
N PHE A 32 -1.35 3.93 -5.18
CA PHE A 32 -1.61 5.30 -4.72
C PHE A 32 -1.58 5.41 -3.19
N ARG A 33 -2.18 4.43 -2.48
CA ARG A 33 -2.13 4.37 -1.02
C ARG A 33 -0.70 4.25 -0.50
N ALA A 34 0.14 3.43 -1.14
CA ALA A 34 1.55 3.30 -0.75
C ALA A 34 2.31 4.62 -0.89
N GLU A 35 2.06 5.38 -1.97
CA GLU A 35 2.64 6.72 -2.14
C GLU A 35 2.21 7.69 -1.02
N LEU A 36 0.92 7.74 -0.70
CA LEU A 36 0.39 8.61 0.35
C LEU A 36 0.95 8.23 1.74
N ILE A 37 1.03 6.94 2.05
CA ILE A 37 1.60 6.47 3.32
C ILE A 37 3.07 6.84 3.42
N ASP A 38 3.85 6.67 2.35
CA ASP A 38 5.26 7.06 2.35
C ASP A 38 5.46 8.58 2.42
N GLN A 39 4.56 9.37 1.83
CA GLN A 39 4.56 10.83 2.00
C GLN A 39 4.29 11.22 3.46
N THR A 40 3.29 10.62 4.11
CA THR A 40 3.00 10.85 5.53
C THR A 40 4.19 10.44 6.41
N ARG A 41 4.84 9.31 6.10
CA ARG A 41 6.06 8.88 6.79
C ARG A 41 7.18 9.91 6.67
N ARG A 42 7.49 10.35 5.45
CA ARG A 42 8.52 11.38 5.22
C ARG A 42 8.20 12.69 5.91
N PHE A 43 6.92 13.09 5.93
CA PHE A 43 6.47 14.26 6.68
C PHE A 43 6.72 14.11 8.18
N SER A 44 6.31 12.99 8.78
CA SER A 44 6.52 12.68 10.19
C SER A 44 8.02 12.69 10.56
N GLU A 45 8.86 12.05 9.74
CA GLU A 45 10.31 12.00 9.94
C GLU A 45 10.96 13.40 9.86
N ALA A 46 10.55 14.22 8.89
CA ALA A 46 11.06 15.58 8.74
C ALA A 46 10.73 16.49 9.93
N HIS A 47 9.62 16.22 10.64
CA HIS A 47 9.17 17.00 11.80
C HIS A 47 9.47 16.29 13.13
N ALA A 48 10.18 15.15 13.13
CA ALA A 48 10.48 14.41 14.35
C ALA A 48 11.22 15.27 15.39
N ALA A 49 12.07 16.20 14.93
CA ALA A 49 12.78 17.13 15.80
C ALA A 49 11.84 18.05 16.62
N GLU A 50 10.60 18.26 16.20
CA GLU A 50 9.62 19.11 16.88
C GLU A 50 8.90 18.38 18.02
N ILE A 51 8.93 17.04 18.03
CA ILE A 51 8.22 16.20 19.02
C ILE A 51 8.77 16.45 20.43
N PRO A 52 7.95 16.95 21.38
CA PRO A 52 8.40 17.21 22.74
C PRO A 52 9.03 15.96 23.37
N ARG A 53 10.29 16.07 23.83
CA ARG A 53 11.00 14.99 24.51
C ARG A 53 11.56 15.47 25.84
N GLY A 54 11.16 14.81 26.93
CA GLY A 54 11.73 15.05 28.26
C GLY A 54 13.15 14.50 28.42
N PRO A 55 13.92 14.97 29.42
CA PRO A 55 15.31 14.54 29.65
C PRO A 55 15.48 13.05 29.95
N GLN A 56 14.41 12.39 30.46
CA GLN A 56 14.40 10.98 30.85
C GLN A 56 13.60 10.10 29.87
N ALA A 57 13.30 10.60 28.67
CA ALA A 57 12.54 9.82 27.70
C ALA A 57 13.34 8.58 27.27
N LEU A 58 12.65 7.43 27.30
CA LEU A 58 13.23 6.13 26.93
C LEU A 58 13.43 5.99 25.41
N TRP A 59 12.65 6.74 24.62
CA TRP A 59 12.64 6.64 23.17
C TRP A 59 13.25 7.88 22.51
N SER A 60 13.87 7.66 21.36
CA SER A 60 14.28 8.75 20.49
C SER A 60 13.06 9.45 19.86
N ARG A 61 13.26 10.58 19.20
CA ARG A 61 12.19 11.43 18.64
C ARG A 61 11.68 10.75 17.38
N GLU A 62 12.60 10.13 16.65
CA GLU A 62 12.37 9.28 15.51
C GLU A 62 11.53 8.06 15.90
N GLU A 63 11.85 7.44 17.04
CA GLU A 63 11.10 6.30 17.55
C GLU A 63 9.70 6.70 18.04
N ILE A 64 9.56 7.89 18.67
CA ILE A 64 8.24 8.44 19.03
C ILE A 64 7.44 8.74 17.78
N ALA A 65 8.03 9.43 16.79
CA ALA A 65 7.40 9.74 15.50
C ALA A 65 6.88 8.48 14.81
N HIS A 66 7.70 7.42 14.79
CA HIS A 66 7.33 6.14 14.19
C HIS A 66 6.12 5.50 14.90
N ARG A 67 6.11 5.48 16.24
CA ARG A 67 4.99 4.94 17.03
C ARG A 67 3.72 5.76 16.90
N GLU A 68 3.83 7.08 16.93
CA GLU A 68 2.68 7.96 16.70
C GLU A 68 2.09 7.69 15.31
N LEU A 69 2.94 7.61 14.29
CA LEU A 69 2.51 7.33 12.93
C LEU A 69 1.86 5.94 12.78
N SER A 70 2.43 4.88 13.37
CA SER A 70 1.85 3.53 13.31
C SER A 70 0.47 3.48 13.97
N SER A 71 0.36 4.10 15.15
CA SER A 71 -0.89 4.13 15.91
C SER A 71 -1.99 4.92 15.19
N GLU A 72 -1.68 6.10 14.64
CA GLU A 72 -2.62 6.92 13.88
C GLU A 72 -3.06 6.24 12.58
N LEU A 73 -2.13 5.59 11.87
CA LEU A 73 -2.45 4.83 10.66
C LEU A 73 -3.36 3.63 10.98
N ALA A 74 -3.11 2.93 12.09
CA ALA A 74 -3.92 1.81 12.56
C ALA A 74 -5.37 2.25 12.85
N VAL A 75 -5.54 3.37 13.57
CA VAL A 75 -6.85 3.95 13.85
C VAL A 75 -7.55 4.40 12.58
N THR A 76 -6.85 5.13 11.71
CA THR A 76 -7.38 5.66 10.45
C THR A 76 -7.91 4.54 9.54
N LEU A 77 -7.15 3.46 9.39
CA LEU A 77 -7.49 2.34 8.51
C LEU A 77 -8.31 1.24 9.22
N ARG A 78 -8.51 1.35 10.54
CA ARG A 78 -9.19 0.36 11.39
C ARG A 78 -8.56 -1.04 11.28
N ILE A 79 -7.23 -1.08 11.38
CA ILE A 79 -6.43 -2.31 11.34
C ILE A 79 -5.60 -2.46 12.63
N PRO A 80 -5.13 -3.68 12.97
CA PRO A 80 -4.18 -3.85 14.06
C PRO A 80 -2.90 -3.03 13.84
N GLU A 81 -2.30 -2.52 14.91
CA GLU A 81 -1.09 -1.69 14.83
C GLU A 81 0.07 -2.40 14.15
N ARG A 82 0.28 -3.68 14.43
CA ARG A 82 1.27 -4.51 13.73
C ARG A 82 1.04 -4.57 12.21
N SER A 83 -0.21 -4.52 11.76
CA SER A 83 -0.53 -4.45 10.33
C SER A 83 -0.23 -3.07 9.74
N ALA A 84 -0.39 -2.00 10.53
CA ALA A 84 -0.01 -0.65 10.12
C ALA A 84 1.53 -0.49 10.03
N GLU A 85 2.29 -1.09 10.94
CA GLU A 85 3.75 -1.16 10.87
C GLU A 85 4.22 -1.86 9.59
N SER A 86 3.66 -3.05 9.29
CA SER A 86 3.94 -3.74 8.02
C SER A 86 3.59 -2.87 6.81
N LEU A 87 2.44 -2.19 6.84
CA LEU A 87 2.01 -1.33 5.75
C LEU A 87 2.94 -0.12 5.55
N LEU A 88 3.47 0.47 6.63
CA LEU A 88 4.49 1.52 6.57
C LEU A 88 5.77 1.02 5.91
N ALA A 89 6.24 -0.16 6.30
CA ALA A 89 7.44 -0.79 5.74
C ALA A 89 7.26 -1.13 4.25
N GLU A 90 6.14 -1.77 3.89
CA GLU A 90 5.78 -2.12 2.52
C GLU A 90 5.65 -0.87 1.64
N SER A 91 5.01 0.19 2.15
CA SER A 91 4.85 1.45 1.41
C SER A 91 6.18 2.13 1.14
N LYS A 92 7.07 2.17 2.14
CA LYS A 92 8.44 2.67 1.98
C LYS A 92 9.19 1.86 0.91
N ALA A 93 9.16 0.52 1.00
CA ALA A 93 9.84 -0.34 0.04
C ALA A 93 9.33 -0.13 -1.40
N LEU A 94 8.01 -0.07 -1.60
CA LEU A 94 7.43 0.17 -2.92
C LEU A 94 7.81 1.54 -3.52
N VAL A 95 7.93 2.58 -2.68
CA VAL A 95 8.23 3.93 -3.16
C VAL A 95 9.73 4.15 -3.35
N GLN A 96 10.56 3.65 -2.44
CA GLN A 96 12.00 3.95 -2.40
C GLN A 96 12.85 2.87 -3.05
N ASP A 97 12.51 1.59 -2.84
CA ASP A 97 13.39 0.46 -3.20
C ASP A 97 12.89 -0.29 -4.45
N LEU A 98 11.57 -0.32 -4.67
CA LEU A 98 10.91 -1.11 -5.73
C LEU A 98 10.01 -0.26 -6.66
N PRO A 99 10.51 0.85 -7.25
CA PRO A 99 9.67 1.74 -8.06
C PRO A 99 9.08 1.06 -9.30
N ALA A 100 9.77 0.07 -9.88
CA ALA A 100 9.25 -0.72 -11.00
C ALA A 100 8.07 -1.62 -10.58
N THR A 101 8.15 -2.25 -9.40
CA THR A 101 7.04 -3.02 -8.82
C THR A 101 5.84 -2.11 -8.56
N ARG A 102 6.08 -0.93 -7.98
CA ARG A 102 5.01 0.05 -7.74
C ARG A 102 4.37 0.53 -9.04
N ALA A 103 5.14 0.76 -10.09
CA ALA A 103 4.61 1.09 -11.42
C ALA A 103 3.75 -0.04 -11.99
N ALA A 104 4.20 -1.30 -11.90
CA ALA A 104 3.42 -2.45 -12.33
C ALA A 104 2.11 -2.61 -11.54
N LEU A 105 2.13 -2.31 -10.24
CA LEU A 105 0.94 -2.29 -9.38
C LEU A 105 -0.01 -1.14 -9.80
N HIS A 106 0.53 0.04 -10.06
CA HIS A 106 -0.22 1.19 -10.57
C HIS A 106 -0.83 0.90 -11.96
N ASP A 107 -0.14 0.17 -12.83
CA ASP A 107 -0.70 -0.16 -14.15
C ASP A 107 -1.70 -1.33 -14.07
N GLY A 108 -1.91 -1.90 -12.88
CA GLY A 108 -2.79 -3.04 -12.64
C GLY A 108 -2.27 -4.35 -13.28
N VAL A 109 -0.97 -4.41 -13.59
CA VAL A 109 -0.32 -5.60 -14.16
C VAL A 109 -0.14 -6.68 -13.10
N ILE A 110 0.07 -6.27 -11.84
CA ILE A 110 0.21 -7.16 -10.69
C ILE A 110 -0.79 -6.76 -9.59
N SER A 111 -1.21 -7.73 -8.78
CA SER A 111 -1.99 -7.47 -7.57
C SER A 111 -1.09 -7.06 -6.41
N TYR A 112 -1.67 -6.45 -5.37
CA TYR A 112 -0.92 -6.09 -4.17
C TYR A 112 -0.26 -7.30 -3.51
N ARG A 113 -0.94 -8.45 -3.49
CA ARG A 113 -0.37 -9.70 -2.95
C ARG A 113 0.88 -10.17 -3.71
N HIS A 114 0.93 -9.92 -5.02
CA HIS A 114 2.14 -10.20 -5.80
C HIS A 114 3.27 -9.25 -5.41
N ALA A 115 2.98 -7.96 -5.26
CA ALA A 115 3.97 -6.97 -4.83
C ALA A 115 4.55 -7.28 -3.43
N GLN A 116 3.74 -7.83 -2.51
CA GLN A 116 4.18 -8.25 -1.17
C GLN A 116 5.12 -9.48 -1.16
N ALA A 117 5.26 -10.20 -2.28
CA ALA A 117 6.08 -11.42 -2.36
C ALA A 117 7.44 -11.20 -3.05
N ILE A 118 7.74 -9.96 -3.45
CA ILE A 118 8.99 -9.58 -4.13
C ILE A 118 10.10 -9.32 -3.13
#